data_AF-A0A1R1PHA1-F1
#
_entry.id   AF-A0A1R1PHA1-F1
#
_cell.length_a   1.000
_cell.length_b   1.000
_cell.length_c   1.000
_cell.angle_alpha   90.00
_cell.angle_beta   90.00
_cell.angle_gamma   90.00
#
_symmetry.space_group_name_H-M   'P 1'
#
loop_
_entity.id
_entity.type
_entity.pdbx_description
1 polymer ?
#
loop_
_entity_poly.entity_id
_entity_poly.type
_entity_poly.pdbx_seq_one_letter_code
_entity_poly.pdbx_strand_id
1 'polypeptide(L)'
;MNKPEVFENSSQTNPKEWVDRYRIIAKLNKWDTDDWVDFVQLYLGKRELIWYKRNKSGFTTWDAFKTKFIEKFGPKDQGIVYFEKLKTIKQEDFESIEEMEYVLEDILVKAKITDDEQKLNWLQSTLAGNYRAMVRSAGCSDWKGTIETVSNAEQQGIQPGAAESMAKEGLVKTVEKKLQLPHMGKPIREMAEERLGYNEM
;
A
#
# COMPACT_ATOMS: atom_id res chain seq x y z
N MET A 1 -22.18 19.46 -25.84
CA MET A 1 -21.92 20.20 -24.58
C MET A 1 -21.86 19.19 -23.46
N ASN A 2 -20.72 19.04 -22.79
CA ASN A 2 -20.59 18.10 -21.68
C ASN A 2 -21.21 18.72 -20.44
N LYS A 3 -22.10 17.98 -19.77
CA LYS A 3 -22.80 18.47 -18.57
C LYS A 3 -22.17 17.82 -17.34
N PRO A 4 -21.74 18.59 -16.33
CA PRO A 4 -21.37 18.03 -15.05
C PRO A 4 -22.52 17.22 -14.43
N GLU A 5 -22.17 16.15 -13.72
CA GLU A 5 -23.13 15.40 -12.92
C GLU A 5 -23.58 16.25 -11.73
N VAL A 6 -24.83 16.07 -11.28
CA VAL A 6 -25.32 16.75 -10.08
C VAL A 6 -24.70 16.09 -8.85
N PHE A 7 -24.06 16.88 -7.99
CA PHE A 7 -23.55 16.39 -6.72
C PHE A 7 -24.65 16.31 -5.69
N GLU A 8 -24.85 15.11 -5.16
CA GLU A 8 -25.69 14.88 -3.99
C GLU A 8 -24.86 14.17 -2.92
N ASN A 9 -24.89 14.66 -1.68
CA ASN A 9 -24.14 14.04 -0.59
C ASN A 9 -24.66 12.63 -0.23
N SER A 10 -25.85 12.25 -0.71
CA SER A 10 -26.39 10.89 -0.60
C SER A 10 -25.84 9.92 -1.64
N SER A 11 -25.34 10.43 -2.76
CA SER A 11 -24.66 9.62 -3.75
C SER A 11 -23.28 9.29 -3.20
N GLN A 12 -22.84 8.03 -3.28
CA GLN A 12 -21.50 7.58 -2.83
C GLN A 12 -20.34 8.22 -3.63
N THR A 13 -20.60 9.31 -4.35
CA THR A 13 -19.67 10.06 -5.18
C THR A 13 -18.69 10.81 -4.28
N ASN A 14 -17.40 10.57 -4.52
CA ASN A 14 -16.34 11.26 -3.79
C ASN A 14 -16.37 12.77 -4.12
N PRO A 15 -16.53 13.65 -3.11
CA PRO A 15 -16.59 15.11 -3.33
C PRO A 15 -15.35 15.68 -4.01
N LYS A 16 -14.16 15.11 -3.74
CA LYS A 16 -12.91 15.53 -4.39
C LYS A 16 -12.93 15.22 -5.88
N GLU A 17 -13.30 14.00 -6.24
CA GLU A 17 -13.41 13.58 -7.64
C GLU A 17 -14.48 14.38 -8.38
N TRP A 18 -15.62 14.65 -7.73
CA TRP A 18 -16.68 15.43 -8.35
C TRP A 18 -16.22 16.86 -8.69
N VAL A 19 -15.54 17.53 -7.76
CA VAL A 19 -14.99 18.89 -7.98
C VAL A 19 -13.96 18.89 -9.11
N ASP A 20 -13.09 17.88 -9.17
CA ASP A 20 -12.08 17.77 -10.23
C ASP A 20 -12.71 17.47 -11.60
N ARG A 21 -13.72 16.58 -11.66
CA ARG A 21 -14.51 16.32 -12.89
C ARG A 21 -15.24 17.58 -13.36
N TYR A 22 -15.88 18.31 -12.44
CA TYR A 22 -16.53 19.59 -12.76
C TYR A 22 -15.54 20.58 -13.38
N ARG A 23 -14.35 20.73 -12.78
CA ARG A 23 -13.29 21.61 -13.31
C ARG A 23 -12.85 21.19 -14.72
N ILE A 24 -12.70 19.89 -14.98
CA ILE A 24 -12.33 19.38 -16.31
C ILE A 24 -13.42 19.72 -17.33
N ILE A 25 -14.70 19.52 -16.98
CA ILE A 25 -15.84 19.83 -17.85
C ILE A 25 -15.97 21.34 -18.10
N ALA A 26 -15.77 22.16 -17.07
CA ALA A 26 -15.77 23.62 -17.18
C ALA A 26 -14.68 24.11 -18.15
N LYS A 27 -13.47 23.56 -18.05
CA LYS A 27 -12.37 23.81 -19.00
C LYS A 27 -12.71 23.35 -20.42
N LEU A 28 -13.30 22.17 -20.56
CA LEU A 28 -13.69 21.61 -21.85
C LEU A 28 -14.78 22.46 -22.54
N ASN A 29 -15.70 23.01 -21.75
CA ASN A 29 -16.73 23.94 -22.21
C ASN A 29 -16.25 25.39 -22.33
N LYS A 30 -14.97 25.67 -22.02
CA LYS A 30 -14.36 27.02 -22.04
C LYS A 30 -15.13 28.05 -21.20
N TRP A 31 -15.63 27.64 -20.03
CA TRP A 31 -16.22 28.57 -19.08
C TRP A 31 -15.16 29.48 -18.47
N ASP A 32 -15.53 30.72 -18.20
CA ASP A 32 -14.66 31.65 -17.50
C ASP A 32 -14.42 31.18 -16.06
N THR A 33 -13.18 31.30 -15.58
CA THR A 33 -12.79 30.88 -14.24
C THR A 33 -13.55 31.59 -13.13
N ASP A 34 -13.98 32.82 -13.36
CA ASP A 34 -14.76 33.61 -12.40
C ASP A 34 -16.20 33.07 -12.29
N ASP A 35 -16.75 32.61 -13.41
CA ASP A 35 -18.10 32.03 -13.45
C ASP A 35 -18.15 30.58 -12.94
N TRP A 36 -17.01 29.91 -12.77
CA TRP A 36 -16.99 28.51 -12.35
C TRP A 36 -17.72 28.30 -11.03
N VAL A 37 -17.53 29.20 -10.06
CA VAL A 37 -18.16 29.14 -8.73
C VAL A 37 -19.66 29.37 -8.84
N ASP A 38 -20.09 30.36 -9.62
CA ASP A 38 -21.50 30.66 -9.83
C ASP A 38 -22.24 29.55 -10.60
N PHE A 39 -21.58 28.89 -11.55
CA PHE A 39 -22.18 27.76 -12.27
C PHE A 39 -22.27 26.50 -11.42
N VAL A 40 -21.47 26.33 -10.35
CA VAL A 40 -21.57 25.15 -9.47
C VAL A 40 -22.98 25.01 -8.92
N GLN A 41 -23.65 26.12 -8.58
CA GLN A 41 -24.98 26.07 -7.98
C GLN A 41 -26.02 25.34 -8.85
N LEU A 42 -25.80 25.25 -10.17
CA LEU A 42 -26.67 24.53 -11.10
C LEU A 42 -26.50 23.01 -11.01
N TYR A 43 -25.37 22.54 -10.49
CA TYR A 43 -24.98 21.14 -10.40
C TYR A 43 -24.87 20.65 -8.95
N LEU A 44 -25.45 21.38 -7.99
CA LEU A 44 -25.59 20.96 -6.61
C LEU A 44 -27.00 20.46 -6.32
N GLY A 45 -27.10 19.39 -5.54
CA GLY A 45 -28.36 18.90 -4.98
C GLY A 45 -29.02 19.91 -4.05
N LYS A 46 -30.27 19.64 -3.65
CA LYS A 46 -31.08 20.59 -2.85
C LYS A 46 -30.42 20.99 -1.52
N ARG A 47 -29.76 20.05 -0.83
CA ARG A 47 -29.12 20.29 0.47
C ARG A 47 -27.82 21.07 0.31
N GLU A 48 -27.08 20.74 -0.73
CA GLU A 48 -25.78 21.29 -1.08
C GLU A 48 -25.93 22.72 -1.62
N LEU A 49 -27.00 22.97 -2.38
CA LEU A 49 -27.39 24.30 -2.83
C LEU A 49 -27.72 25.24 -1.67
N ILE A 50 -28.41 24.74 -0.63
CA ILE A 50 -28.69 25.53 0.59
C ILE A 50 -27.38 25.89 1.30
N TRP A 51 -26.44 24.95 1.40
CA TRP A 51 -25.12 25.22 1.95
C TRP A 51 -24.33 26.23 1.11
N TYR A 52 -24.36 26.10 -0.23
CA TYR A 52 -23.70 27.03 -1.13
C TYR A 52 -24.22 28.45 -0.95
N LYS A 53 -25.55 28.63 -0.95
CA LYS A 53 -26.18 29.95 -0.74
C LYS A 53 -25.81 30.57 0.60
N ARG A 54 -25.69 29.76 1.66
CA ARG A 54 -25.28 30.23 3.01
C ARG A 54 -23.83 30.68 3.08
N ASN A 55 -22.95 30.11 2.25
CA ASN A 55 -21.52 30.37 2.27
C ASN A 55 -21.02 31.18 1.07
N LYS A 56 -21.94 31.68 0.22
CA LYS A 56 -21.64 32.36 -1.05
C LYS A 56 -20.69 33.54 -0.87
N SER A 57 -20.83 34.30 0.21
CA SER A 57 -19.97 35.44 0.54
C SER A 57 -18.50 35.06 0.79
N GLY A 58 -18.21 33.78 1.05
CA GLY A 58 -16.87 33.27 1.33
C GLY A 58 -16.22 32.52 0.16
N PHE A 59 -16.81 32.51 -1.03
CA PHE A 59 -16.29 31.83 -2.22
C PHE A 59 -15.79 32.86 -3.25
N THR A 60 -14.71 33.56 -2.93
CA THR A 60 -14.09 34.55 -3.83
C THR A 60 -13.26 33.93 -4.94
N THR A 61 -12.77 32.70 -4.73
CA THR A 61 -11.98 31.94 -5.70
C THR A 61 -12.44 30.50 -5.78
N TRP A 62 -12.18 29.85 -6.92
CA TRP A 62 -12.43 28.42 -7.10
C TRP A 62 -11.74 27.56 -6.02
N ASP A 63 -10.50 27.90 -5.65
CA ASP A 63 -9.75 27.17 -4.62
C ASP A 63 -10.36 27.32 -3.23
N ALA A 64 -10.89 28.50 -2.89
CA ALA A 64 -11.62 28.71 -1.64
C ALA A 64 -12.91 27.88 -1.59
N PHE A 65 -13.64 27.80 -2.71
CA PHE A 65 -14.80 26.92 -2.84
C PHE A 65 -14.40 25.46 -2.68
N LYS A 66 -13.40 24.97 -3.44
CA LYS A 66 -12.92 23.59 -3.41
C LYS A 66 -12.54 23.16 -1.99
N THR A 67 -11.80 24.00 -1.29
CA THR A 67 -11.35 23.71 0.09
C THR A 67 -12.52 23.54 1.04
N LYS A 68 -13.44 24.52 1.08
CA LYS A 68 -14.62 24.47 1.95
C LYS A 68 -15.60 23.36 1.57
N PHE A 69 -15.72 23.06 0.29
CA PHE A 69 -16.59 21.99 -0.20
C PHE A 69 -16.08 20.62 0.24
N ILE A 70 -14.78 20.36 0.09
CA ILE A 70 -14.14 19.13 0.57
C ILE A 70 -14.19 19.07 2.10
N GLU A 71 -14.01 20.17 2.82
CA GLU A 71 -14.13 20.18 4.27
C GLU A 71 -15.54 19.83 4.75
N LYS A 72 -16.57 20.33 4.05
CA LYS A 72 -17.96 20.13 4.45
C LYS A 72 -18.51 18.75 4.09
N PHE A 73 -18.31 18.35 2.84
CA PHE A 73 -18.91 17.15 2.25
C PHE A 73 -17.92 16.01 2.10
N GLY A 74 -16.62 16.30 2.20
CA GLY A 74 -15.58 15.28 2.25
C GLY A 74 -15.79 14.33 3.43
N PRO A 75 -15.31 13.09 3.32
CA PRO A 75 -15.33 12.16 4.43
C PRO A 75 -14.51 12.75 5.58
N LYS A 76 -15.17 13.01 6.72
CA LYS A 76 -14.53 13.56 7.92
C LYS A 76 -13.45 12.64 8.49
N ASP A 77 -13.56 11.35 8.22
CA ASP A 77 -12.65 10.29 8.63
C ASP A 77 -11.83 9.71 7.48
N GLN A 78 -11.50 10.52 6.46
CA GLN A 78 -10.60 10.07 5.39
C GLN A 78 -9.31 9.49 5.97
N GLY A 79 -8.73 10.10 7.01
CA GLY A 79 -7.52 9.59 7.65
C GLY A 79 -7.66 8.14 8.12
N ILE A 80 -8.76 7.80 8.80
CA ILE A 80 -9.00 6.43 9.29
C ILE A 80 -9.28 5.49 8.12
N VAL A 81 -10.08 5.91 7.14
CA VAL A 81 -10.38 5.06 5.96
C VAL A 81 -9.12 4.77 5.15
N TYR A 82 -8.25 5.77 4.95
CA TYR A 82 -6.97 5.58 4.26
C TYR A 82 -5.96 4.81 5.12
N PHE A 83 -6.02 4.95 6.43
CA PHE A 83 -5.22 4.14 7.34
C PHE A 83 -5.61 2.65 7.30
N GLU A 84 -6.91 2.35 7.25
CA GLU A 84 -7.38 0.97 7.03
C GLU A 84 -6.97 0.46 5.64
N LYS A 85 -7.01 1.31 4.61
CA LYS A 85 -6.49 0.95 3.27
C LYS A 85 -4.98 0.67 3.26
N LEU A 86 -4.18 1.43 4.02
CA LEU A 86 -2.74 1.18 4.17
C LEU A 86 -2.46 -0.21 4.74
N LYS A 87 -3.26 -0.66 5.72
CA LYS A 87 -3.10 -1.99 6.32
C LYS A 87 -3.43 -3.13 5.36
N THR A 88 -4.28 -2.88 4.37
CA THR A 88 -4.75 -3.91 3.42
C THR A 88 -3.92 -4.00 2.16
N ILE A 89 -3.15 -2.95 1.83
CA ILE A 89 -2.35 -2.89 0.61
C ILE A 89 -1.20 -3.89 0.67
N LYS A 90 -1.03 -4.64 -0.42
CA LYS A 90 0.08 -5.59 -0.60
C LYS A 90 0.72 -5.35 -1.95
N GLN A 91 2.03 -5.58 -2.04
CA GLN A 91 2.75 -5.51 -3.32
C GLN A 91 2.16 -6.45 -4.39
N GLU A 92 1.60 -7.58 -3.99
CA GLU A 92 0.98 -8.58 -4.89
C GLU A 92 -0.23 -8.06 -5.67
N ASP A 93 -0.85 -6.96 -5.20
CA ASP A 93 -2.00 -6.35 -5.86
C ASP A 93 -1.61 -5.43 -7.03
N PHE A 94 -0.30 -5.22 -7.28
CA PHE A 94 0.24 -4.29 -8.27
C PHE A 94 1.15 -4.99 -9.27
N GLU A 95 1.22 -4.47 -10.50
CA GLU A 95 2.03 -5.07 -11.58
C GLU A 95 3.51 -4.68 -11.50
N SER A 96 3.80 -3.51 -10.92
CA SER A 96 5.17 -3.02 -10.70
C SER A 96 5.32 -2.26 -9.39
N ILE A 97 6.56 -2.17 -8.91
CA ILE A 97 6.90 -1.37 -7.74
C ILE A 97 6.61 0.12 -7.92
N GLU A 98 6.71 0.64 -9.16
CA GLU A 98 6.44 2.04 -9.48
C GLU A 98 4.95 2.38 -9.34
N GLU A 99 4.07 1.47 -9.76
CA GLU A 99 2.63 1.62 -9.57
C GLU A 99 2.27 1.58 -8.08
N MET A 100 2.87 0.65 -7.35
CA MET A 100 2.70 0.54 -5.90
C MET A 100 3.20 1.79 -5.17
N GLU A 101 4.36 2.34 -5.56
CA GLU A 101 4.93 3.56 -5.00
C GLU A 101 3.96 4.74 -5.16
N TYR A 102 3.47 4.96 -6.38
CA TYR A 102 2.53 6.04 -6.68
C TYR A 102 1.27 5.96 -5.82
N VAL A 103 0.68 4.77 -5.71
CA VAL A 103 -0.54 4.54 -4.92
C VAL A 103 -0.26 4.70 -3.43
N LEU A 104 0.87 4.19 -2.95
CA LEU A 104 1.27 4.27 -1.54
C LEU A 104 1.52 5.73 -1.13
N GLU A 105 2.22 6.52 -1.94
CA GLU A 105 2.43 7.95 -1.68
C GLU A 105 1.11 8.72 -1.60
N ASP A 106 0.21 8.50 -2.56
CA ASP A 106 -1.10 9.16 -2.57
C ASP A 106 -1.92 8.82 -1.31
N ILE A 107 -1.86 7.57 -0.86
CA ILE A 107 -2.56 7.14 0.36
C ILE A 107 -1.90 7.69 1.62
N LEU A 108 -0.57 7.73 1.71
CA LEU A 108 0.15 8.31 2.85
C LEU A 108 -0.17 9.79 3.02
N VAL A 109 -0.20 10.55 1.91
CA VAL A 109 -0.60 11.96 1.90
C VAL A 109 -2.05 12.12 2.38
N LYS A 110 -2.96 11.26 1.90
CA LYS A 110 -4.37 11.28 2.30
C LYS A 110 -4.60 10.83 3.74
N ALA A 111 -3.74 9.95 4.27
CA ALA A 111 -3.72 9.51 5.66
C ALA A 111 -3.06 10.54 6.60
N LYS A 112 -2.50 11.63 6.07
CA LYS A 112 -1.77 12.67 6.80
C LYS A 112 -0.51 12.16 7.51
N ILE A 113 0.13 11.14 6.94
CA ILE A 113 1.41 10.61 7.42
C ILE A 113 2.52 11.39 6.74
N THR A 114 3.12 12.32 7.47
CA THR A 114 4.17 13.22 6.95
C THR A 114 5.58 12.79 7.33
N ASP A 115 5.71 11.94 8.35
CA ASP A 115 6.99 11.49 8.89
C ASP A 115 7.67 10.45 7.99
N ASP A 116 8.92 10.71 7.61
CA ASP A 116 9.66 9.91 6.64
C ASP A 116 10.00 8.52 7.19
N GLU A 117 10.22 8.38 8.51
CA GLU A 117 10.40 7.07 9.14
C GLU A 117 9.12 6.23 9.06
N GLN A 118 7.97 6.85 9.30
CA GLN A 118 6.68 6.17 9.17
C GLN A 118 6.39 5.76 7.73
N LYS A 119 6.69 6.63 6.76
CA LYS A 119 6.56 6.28 5.34
C LYS A 119 7.40 5.05 5.01
N LEU A 120 8.67 5.04 5.40
CA LEU A 120 9.56 3.90 5.17
C LEU A 120 9.03 2.61 5.82
N ASN A 121 8.55 2.69 7.06
CA ASN A 121 7.96 1.55 7.75
C ASN A 121 6.74 1.01 6.99
N TRP A 122 5.88 1.88 6.46
CA TRP A 122 4.74 1.48 5.64
C TRP A 122 5.17 0.83 4.33
N LEU A 123 6.14 1.42 3.62
CA LEU A 123 6.70 0.83 2.40
C LEU A 123 7.24 -0.57 2.67
N GLN A 124 8.09 -0.72 3.68
CA GLN A 124 8.64 -2.03 4.06
C GLN A 124 7.54 -3.02 4.47
N SER A 125 6.49 -2.56 5.15
CA SER A 125 5.36 -3.40 5.57
C SER A 125 4.51 -3.92 4.41
N THR A 126 4.43 -3.15 3.33
CA THR A 126 3.68 -3.46 2.11
C THR A 126 4.44 -4.40 1.18
N LEU A 127 5.78 -4.32 1.18
CA LEU A 127 6.63 -5.19 0.37
C LEU A 127 6.45 -6.68 0.75
N ALA A 128 6.45 -7.54 -0.26
CA ALA A 128 6.43 -8.98 -0.06
C ALA A 128 7.71 -9.47 0.66
N GLY A 129 7.60 -10.60 1.37
CA GLY A 129 8.66 -11.07 2.27
C GLY A 129 10.02 -11.29 1.60
N ASN A 130 10.02 -11.69 0.33
CA ASN A 130 11.20 -11.85 -0.52
C ASN A 130 11.92 -10.51 -0.77
N TYR A 131 11.19 -9.47 -1.16
CA TYR A 131 11.76 -8.13 -1.37
C TYR A 131 12.21 -7.50 -0.06
N ARG A 132 11.47 -7.71 1.04
CA ARG A 132 11.88 -7.26 2.37
C ARG A 132 13.20 -7.87 2.83
N ALA A 133 13.43 -9.15 2.52
CA ALA A 133 14.71 -9.82 2.82
C ALA A 133 15.86 -9.23 2.00
N MET A 134 15.63 -8.92 0.71
CA MET A 134 16.63 -8.27 -0.15
C MET A 134 16.98 -6.87 0.34
N VAL A 135 15.99 -6.05 0.68
CA VAL A 135 16.19 -4.68 1.20
C VAL A 135 17.00 -4.71 2.50
N ARG A 136 16.74 -5.67 3.39
CA ARG A 136 17.56 -5.88 4.61
C ARG A 136 18.99 -6.29 4.30
N SER A 137 19.20 -7.16 3.31
CA SER A 137 20.54 -7.59 2.90
C SER A 137 21.34 -6.47 2.23
N ALA A 138 20.66 -5.57 1.52
CA ALA A 138 21.24 -4.39 0.90
C ALA A 138 21.52 -3.25 1.91
N GLY A 139 20.95 -3.32 3.12
CA GLY A 139 21.15 -2.31 4.15
C GLY A 139 20.50 -0.95 3.85
N CYS A 140 19.49 -0.91 2.98
CA CYS A 140 18.83 0.34 2.60
C CYS A 140 17.93 0.84 3.74
N SER A 141 18.23 2.02 4.28
CA SER A 141 17.41 2.74 5.27
C SER A 141 16.56 3.84 4.65
N ASP A 142 16.59 4.00 3.33
CA ASP A 142 15.99 5.14 2.65
C ASP A 142 14.89 4.69 1.68
N TRP A 143 13.87 5.54 1.51
CA TRP A 143 12.75 5.30 0.61
C TRP A 143 13.22 5.00 -0.82
N LYS A 144 14.04 5.89 -1.39
CA LYS A 144 14.57 5.76 -2.75
C LYS A 144 15.41 4.49 -2.93
N GLY A 145 16.30 4.19 -1.97
CA GLY A 145 17.12 2.99 -2.04
C GLY A 145 16.30 1.70 -1.97
N THR A 146 15.20 1.72 -1.22
CA THR A 146 14.26 0.60 -1.15
C THR A 146 13.56 0.37 -2.49
N ILE A 147 13.03 1.42 -3.11
CA ILE A 147 12.35 1.33 -4.41
C ILE A 147 13.32 0.90 -5.52
N GLU A 148 14.52 1.49 -5.57
CA GLU A 148 15.52 1.15 -6.59
C GLU A 148 15.98 -0.30 -6.48
N THR A 149 16.19 -0.81 -5.26
CA THR A 149 16.55 -2.21 -5.02
C THR A 149 15.45 -3.16 -5.50
N VAL A 150 14.19 -2.83 -5.22
CA VAL A 150 13.05 -3.65 -5.61
C VAL A 150 12.80 -3.59 -7.11
N SER A 151 12.90 -2.40 -7.73
CA SER A 151 12.79 -2.21 -9.18
C SER A 151 13.86 -2.99 -9.95
N ASN A 152 15.11 -2.91 -9.49
CA ASN A 152 16.21 -3.70 -10.08
C ASN A 152 15.96 -5.21 -9.95
N ALA A 153 15.38 -5.67 -8.85
CA ALA A 153 15.02 -7.08 -8.66
C ALA A 153 13.84 -7.53 -9.54
N GLU A 154 12.85 -6.67 -9.77
CA GLU A 154 11.74 -6.91 -10.71
C GLU A 154 12.24 -7.01 -12.15
N GLN A 155 13.13 -6.10 -12.58
CA GLN A 155 13.75 -6.12 -13.92
C GLN A 155 14.63 -7.34 -14.16
N GLN A 156 15.29 -7.86 -13.12
CA GLN A 156 16.09 -9.09 -13.19
C GLN A 156 15.24 -10.37 -13.22
N GLY A 157 13.91 -10.27 -13.16
CA GLY A 157 13.01 -11.42 -13.27
C GLY A 157 13.05 -12.33 -12.04
N ILE A 158 13.42 -11.82 -10.86
CA ILE A 158 13.41 -12.58 -9.61
C ILE A 158 11.95 -12.79 -9.20
N GLN A 159 11.32 -13.85 -9.73
CA GLN A 159 9.95 -14.22 -9.37
C GLN A 159 9.87 -14.86 -7.97
N PRO A 160 8.71 -14.77 -7.29
CA PRO A 160 8.53 -15.05 -5.86
C PRO A 160 8.77 -16.50 -5.41
N GLY A 161 8.95 -17.45 -6.34
CA GLY A 161 9.13 -18.87 -6.03
C GLY A 161 10.58 -19.37 -5.99
N ALA A 162 11.54 -18.63 -6.56
CA ALA A 162 12.93 -19.12 -6.68
C ALA A 162 13.71 -19.01 -5.36
N ALA A 163 13.42 -18.01 -4.54
CA ALA A 163 14.08 -17.83 -3.24
C ALA A 163 13.64 -18.90 -2.22
N GLU A 164 12.38 -19.34 -2.25
CA GLU A 164 11.90 -20.42 -1.38
C GLU A 164 12.40 -21.81 -1.82
N SER A 165 12.53 -22.07 -3.13
CA SER A 165 13.12 -23.32 -3.63
C SER A 165 14.63 -23.37 -3.35
N MET A 166 15.35 -22.26 -3.50
CA MET A 166 16.76 -22.17 -3.17
C MET A 166 17.04 -22.22 -1.66
N ALA A 167 16.18 -21.61 -0.82
CA ALA A 167 16.30 -21.68 0.63
C ALA A 167 15.98 -23.10 1.15
N LYS A 168 14.98 -23.78 0.59
CA LYS A 168 14.68 -25.18 0.91
C LYS A 168 15.79 -26.13 0.43
N GLU A 169 16.33 -25.96 -0.77
CA GLU A 169 17.48 -26.76 -1.23
C GLU A 169 18.76 -26.48 -0.43
N GLY A 170 19.03 -25.24 -0.05
CA GLY A 170 20.18 -24.87 0.77
C GLY A 170 20.10 -25.41 2.20
N LEU A 171 18.91 -25.42 2.79
CA LEU A 171 18.66 -26.02 4.11
C LEU A 171 18.73 -27.55 4.04
N VAL A 172 18.13 -28.19 3.03
CA VAL A 172 18.20 -29.65 2.82
C VAL A 172 19.63 -30.11 2.58
N LYS A 173 20.40 -29.44 1.72
CA LYS A 173 21.82 -29.76 1.48
C LYS A 173 22.68 -29.58 2.74
N THR A 174 22.37 -28.61 3.59
CA THR A 174 23.11 -28.36 4.85
C THR A 174 22.77 -29.40 5.92
N VAL A 175 21.51 -29.86 5.97
CA VAL A 175 21.08 -30.96 6.85
C VAL A 175 21.67 -32.29 6.37
N GLU A 176 21.65 -32.59 5.07
CA GLU A 176 22.27 -33.80 4.50
C GLU A 176 23.78 -33.83 4.72
N LYS A 177 24.48 -32.69 4.58
CA LYS A 177 25.92 -32.60 4.80
C LYS A 177 26.31 -32.68 6.29
N LYS A 178 25.41 -32.35 7.22
CA LYS A 178 25.59 -32.56 8.67
C LYS A 178 25.19 -33.98 9.13
N LEU A 179 24.39 -34.71 8.35
CA LEU A 179 23.91 -36.06 8.70
C LEU A 179 24.76 -37.20 8.10
N GLN A 180 25.92 -36.91 7.51
CA GLN A 180 26.91 -37.94 7.17
C GLN A 180 27.93 -38.04 8.31
N LEU A 181 27.55 -38.75 9.37
CA LEU A 181 28.49 -39.24 10.38
C LEU A 181 29.42 -40.28 9.74
N PRO A 182 30.74 -40.23 9.98
CA PRO A 182 31.67 -41.24 9.50
C PRO A 182 31.39 -42.59 10.18
N HIS A 183 31.54 -43.65 9.40
CA HIS A 183 31.25 -45.04 9.75
C HIS A 183 31.77 -45.52 11.11
N MET A 184 30.96 -46.40 11.73
CA MET A 184 31.29 -47.57 12.57
C MET A 184 30.66 -47.56 13.96
N GLY A 185 29.68 -48.45 14.15
CA GLY A 185 29.16 -48.85 15.45
C GLY A 185 28.15 -49.97 15.26
N LYS A 186 28.52 -51.19 15.66
CA LYS A 186 27.67 -52.39 15.57
C LYS A 186 26.30 -52.15 16.24
N PRO A 187 25.21 -52.72 15.71
CA PRO A 187 23.86 -52.47 16.22
C PRO A 187 23.71 -52.94 17.68
N ILE A 188 23.08 -52.08 18.50
CA ILE A 188 22.85 -52.18 19.95
C ILE A 188 22.20 -53.50 20.41
N ARG A 189 21.66 -54.30 19.49
CA ARG A 189 21.08 -55.61 19.78
C ARG A 189 22.13 -56.66 20.17
N GLU A 190 23.38 -56.52 19.74
CA GLU A 190 24.50 -57.40 20.16
C GLU A 190 25.08 -57.04 21.54
N MET A 191 24.82 -55.83 22.08
CA MET A 191 25.36 -55.43 23.41
C MET A 191 24.50 -55.86 24.58
N ALA A 192 23.27 -56.33 24.35
CA ALA A 192 22.33 -56.67 25.42
C ALA A 192 22.49 -58.10 25.97
N GLU A 193 23.24 -58.98 25.29
CA GLU A 193 23.42 -60.38 25.71
C GLU A 193 24.71 -60.63 26.52
N GLU A 194 25.64 -59.68 26.60
CA GLU A 194 26.88 -59.82 27.40
C GLU A 194 26.77 -59.29 28.85
N ARG A 195 25.60 -58.81 29.29
CA ARG A 195 25.40 -58.28 30.66
C ARG A 195 24.51 -59.11 31.58
N LEU A 196 24.17 -60.35 31.20
CA LEU A 196 23.49 -61.31 32.09
C LEU A 196 24.40 -62.51 32.39
N GLY A 197 25.62 -62.23 32.82
CA GLY A 197 26.39 -63.15 33.66
C GLY A 197 26.03 -62.90 35.13
N TYR A 198 24.99 -63.59 35.62
CA TYR A 198 24.76 -63.71 37.06
C TYR A 198 25.98 -64.36 37.69
N ASN A 199 26.64 -63.64 38.59
CA ASN A 199 27.59 -64.20 39.52
C ASN A 199 26.98 -64.04 40.92
N GLU A 200 26.22 -65.04 41.37
CA GLU A 200 25.98 -65.30 42.79
C GLU A 200 25.99 -66.81 43.04
N MET A 201 26.99 -67.22 43.85
CA MET A 201 27.16 -68.48 44.61
C MET A 201 27.59 -69.75 43.87
#